data_AF-A0A0G4ERD3-F1
#
_entry.id   AF-A0A0G4ERD3-F1
#
_cell.length_a   1.000
_cell.length_b   1.000
_cell.length_c   1.000
_cell.angle_alpha   90.00
_cell.angle_beta   90.00
_cell.angle_gamma   90.00
#
_symmetry.space_group_name_H-M   'P 1'
#
loop_
_entity.id
_entity.type
_entity.pdbx_description
1 polymer ?
#
loop_
_entity_poly.entity_id
_entity_poly.type
_entity_poly.pdbx_seq_one_letter_code
_entity_poly.pdbx_strand_id
1 'polypeptide(L)'
;MEHRKAVARPLRHARDPPSAASRQQAGSGQRGDPESRCGSCRRRVWRRKGSIGLSSIGLVLVCVCVTLVDWFGGKVPGGVGAKPITCGSAIYLKHADTGFKLFSAGINWGSGSGQQAVTAQKSDEADRSLLWLVKEGMNLPGCHTGAPIKCGDVIRLEHLDTEKNVHSHAWRSPVSGMKEVSVFGSSGVGDVGDNFIVECGDKKAEVWERGKKVALKHEGLPGYLRTTAKHKFTQANCPRCPILGHQEVAVAMVSKPSSDDYWLAYEGVLISSADDEDEEEDDSDRKKDKDEL
;
A
#
# COMPACT_ATOMS: atom_id res chain seq x y z
N MET A 1 -8.93 -70.53 -19.93
CA MET A 1 -8.06 -70.37 -18.75
C MET A 1 -8.55 -69.17 -17.98
N GLU A 2 -9.20 -69.46 -16.87
CA GLU A 2 -9.87 -68.54 -15.97
C GLU A 2 -8.86 -68.13 -14.89
N HIS A 3 -8.54 -66.84 -14.72
CA HIS A 3 -7.84 -66.38 -13.52
C HIS A 3 -8.31 -64.99 -13.07
N ARG A 4 -9.41 -65.04 -12.32
CA ARG A 4 -9.69 -64.40 -11.02
C ARG A 4 -9.23 -62.95 -10.79
N LYS A 5 -10.23 -62.08 -10.78
CA LYS A 5 -10.28 -60.79 -10.04
C LYS A 5 -10.04 -61.02 -8.55
N ALA A 6 -9.20 -60.19 -7.93
CA ALA A 6 -9.13 -60.04 -6.48
C ALA A 6 -9.93 -58.81 -6.05
N VAL A 7 -10.90 -59.01 -5.17
CA VAL A 7 -11.71 -57.98 -4.49
C VAL A 7 -11.71 -58.29 -2.99
N ALA A 8 -11.81 -57.22 -2.20
CA ALA A 8 -12.03 -57.11 -0.75
C ALA A 8 -10.74 -56.89 0.08
N ARG A 9 -10.70 -55.97 1.06
CA ARG A 9 -11.77 -55.64 2.02
C ARG A 9 -11.48 -54.29 2.74
N PRO A 10 -12.50 -53.51 3.13
CA PRO A 10 -12.33 -52.27 3.89
C PRO A 10 -12.16 -52.55 5.39
N LEU A 11 -11.30 -51.79 6.06
CA LEU A 11 -11.20 -51.79 7.52
C LEU A 11 -12.26 -50.85 8.12
N ARG A 12 -12.92 -51.37 9.15
CA ARG A 12 -14.12 -50.84 9.80
C ARG A 12 -13.79 -49.72 10.80
N HIS A 13 -14.75 -48.81 10.93
CA HIS A 13 -14.93 -47.85 12.01
C HIS A 13 -14.86 -48.46 13.41
N ALA A 14 -14.32 -47.69 14.35
CA ALA A 14 -14.70 -47.74 15.77
C ALA A 14 -15.39 -46.42 16.15
N ARG A 15 -16.52 -46.53 16.85
CA ARG A 15 -17.35 -45.45 17.41
C ARG A 15 -16.99 -45.22 18.89
N ASP A 16 -17.23 -43.99 19.36
CA ASP A 16 -17.21 -43.39 20.73
C ASP A 16 -18.09 -44.16 21.77
N PRO A 17 -18.33 -43.76 23.07
CA PRO A 17 -18.24 -42.45 23.80
C PRO A 17 -18.00 -42.60 25.36
N PRO A 18 -18.64 -41.88 26.35
CA PRO A 18 -18.89 -40.43 26.63
C PRO A 18 -18.44 -39.91 28.04
N SER A 19 -18.59 -38.59 28.24
CA SER A 19 -19.01 -37.85 29.48
C SER A 19 -18.01 -37.49 30.59
N ALA A 20 -18.04 -36.22 31.02
CA ALA A 20 -18.55 -35.82 32.34
C ALA A 20 -18.65 -34.28 32.46
N ALA A 21 -19.72 -33.82 33.10
CA ALA A 21 -20.04 -32.42 33.42
C ALA A 21 -20.11 -32.23 34.95
N SER A 22 -19.73 -31.05 35.46
CA SER A 22 -20.15 -30.46 36.75
C SER A 22 -19.52 -29.06 36.87
N ARG A 23 -20.22 -27.91 36.89
CA ARG A 23 -21.22 -27.32 37.81
C ARG A 23 -20.60 -26.57 39.04
N GLN A 24 -20.77 -25.24 39.00
CA GLN A 24 -21.03 -24.22 40.06
C GLN A 24 -20.06 -23.97 41.24
N GLN A 25 -19.72 -22.68 41.44
CA GLN A 25 -20.12 -21.77 42.55
C GLN A 25 -19.34 -20.43 42.38
N ALA A 26 -19.92 -19.24 42.22
CA ALA A 26 -20.83 -18.46 43.07
C ALA A 26 -20.26 -18.14 44.46
N GLY A 27 -19.61 -16.98 44.58
CA GLY A 27 -19.22 -16.34 45.84
C GLY A 27 -19.63 -14.86 45.81
N SER A 28 -20.68 -14.56 46.55
CA SER A 28 -21.31 -13.25 46.74
C SER A 28 -20.87 -12.60 48.06
N GLY A 29 -20.64 -11.30 48.05
CA GLY A 29 -20.68 -10.38 49.20
C GLY A 29 -20.64 -8.96 48.65
N GLN A 30 -21.78 -8.29 48.44
CA GLN A 30 -22.49 -7.43 49.41
C GLN A 30 -21.59 -6.39 50.09
N ARG A 31 -21.95 -5.13 50.31
CA ARG A 31 -23.04 -4.20 49.94
C ARG A 31 -22.56 -2.88 50.54
N GLY A 32 -22.78 -1.75 49.87
CA GLY A 32 -22.42 -0.45 50.43
C GLY A 32 -22.74 0.71 49.48
N ASP A 33 -24.02 0.83 49.12
CA ASP A 33 -24.66 2.10 48.78
C ASP A 33 -25.29 2.64 50.10
N PRO A 34 -25.52 3.96 50.31
CA PRO A 34 -26.26 4.77 49.35
C PRO A 34 -25.92 6.27 49.21
N GLU A 35 -26.42 6.81 48.10
CA GLU A 35 -27.03 8.13 47.89
C GLU A 35 -26.39 9.38 48.52
N SER A 36 -26.05 10.37 47.67
CA SER A 36 -26.88 11.57 47.55
C SER A 36 -26.38 12.60 46.52
N ARG A 37 -27.28 12.89 45.56
CA ARG A 37 -27.69 14.21 45.04
C ARG A 37 -26.67 15.18 44.43
N CYS A 38 -26.75 15.25 43.09
CA CYS A 38 -27.10 16.43 42.27
C CYS A 38 -26.81 17.84 42.84
N GLY A 39 -25.78 18.48 42.28
CA GLY A 39 -25.53 19.92 42.36
C GLY A 39 -25.40 20.52 40.95
N SER A 40 -26.41 21.30 40.58
CA SER A 40 -26.59 22.07 39.34
C SER A 40 -25.35 22.77 38.77
N CYS A 41 -25.23 22.68 37.45
CA CYS A 41 -24.92 23.74 36.48
C CYS A 41 -24.56 25.14 37.02
N ARG A 42 -23.46 25.72 36.51
CA ARG A 42 -23.41 27.13 36.05
C ARG A 42 -22.27 27.34 35.05
N ARG A 43 -22.67 27.57 33.79
CA ARG A 43 -21.82 28.12 32.72
C ARG A 43 -21.55 29.59 33.04
N ARG A 44 -20.30 30.03 32.90
CA ARG A 44 -19.89 31.43 33.11
C ARG A 44 -20.04 32.18 31.78
N VAL A 45 -21.11 32.97 31.69
CA VAL A 45 -21.37 33.90 30.59
C VAL A 45 -20.55 35.17 30.81
N TRP A 46 -19.73 35.55 29.83
CA TRP A 46 -19.12 36.87 29.76
C TRP A 46 -20.05 37.82 29.00
N ARG A 47 -20.58 38.82 29.69
CA ARG A 47 -21.29 39.97 29.10
C ARG A 47 -20.25 41.03 28.70
N ARG A 48 -20.20 41.39 27.41
CA ARG A 48 -19.71 42.70 26.96
C ARG A 48 -20.91 43.52 26.52
N LYS A 49 -21.06 44.72 27.11
CA LYS A 49 -22.00 45.77 26.68
C LYS A 49 -21.23 46.75 25.80
N GLY A 50 -21.88 47.23 24.75
CA GLY A 50 -21.43 48.37 23.94
C GLY A 50 -22.18 48.48 22.63
N SER A 51 -23.34 49.14 22.64
CA SER A 51 -24.05 49.63 21.45
C SER A 51 -23.61 51.05 21.14
N ILE A 52 -23.32 51.36 19.87
CA ILE A 52 -23.50 52.69 19.28
C ILE A 52 -24.01 52.48 17.85
N GLY A 53 -25.06 53.20 17.48
CA GLY A 53 -25.85 52.97 16.28
C GLY A 53 -25.41 53.74 15.03
N LEU A 54 -25.84 53.17 13.89
CA LEU A 54 -26.44 53.77 12.69
C LEU A 54 -25.95 55.15 12.20
N SER A 55 -25.42 55.17 10.96
CA SER A 55 -25.98 56.06 9.93
C SER A 55 -25.69 55.50 8.53
N SER A 56 -26.73 55.47 7.71
CA SER A 56 -26.77 55.01 6.32
C SER A 56 -26.55 56.21 5.39
N ILE A 57 -25.74 56.05 4.34
CA ILE A 57 -25.94 56.63 2.99
C ILE A 57 -25.05 55.79 2.06
N GLY A 58 -25.66 55.12 1.08
CA GLY A 58 -24.95 54.45 0.01
C GLY A 58 -24.62 55.41 -1.13
N LEU A 59 -23.60 55.07 -1.91
CA LEU A 59 -23.67 55.21 -3.37
C LEU A 59 -22.61 54.34 -4.05
N VAL A 60 -23.08 53.66 -5.08
CA VAL A 60 -22.40 52.76 -6.00
C VAL A 60 -21.27 53.49 -6.75
N LEU A 61 -20.08 52.88 -6.83
CA LEU A 61 -19.12 53.16 -7.89
C LEU A 61 -18.26 51.92 -8.17
N VAL A 62 -18.86 51.04 -8.98
CA VAL A 62 -18.12 50.08 -9.80
C VAL A 62 -17.32 50.91 -10.81
N CYS A 63 -16.00 50.89 -10.71
CA CYS A 63 -15.13 51.29 -11.80
C CYS A 63 -14.12 50.17 -12.03
N VAL A 64 -14.41 49.41 -13.08
CA VAL A 64 -13.51 48.46 -13.73
C VAL A 64 -12.31 49.25 -14.26
N CYS A 65 -11.14 49.02 -13.68
CA CYS A 65 -9.86 49.29 -14.33
C CYS A 65 -9.03 48.02 -14.24
N VAL A 66 -9.40 47.08 -15.11
CA VAL A 66 -8.46 46.13 -15.69
C VAL A 66 -7.42 46.96 -16.45
N THR A 67 -6.22 47.10 -15.87
CA THR A 67 -5.02 47.41 -16.64
C THR A 67 -4.03 46.30 -16.37
N LEU A 68 -4.01 45.40 -17.34
CA LEU A 68 -2.93 44.49 -17.69
C LEU A 68 -1.57 45.14 -17.43
N VAL A 69 -0.80 44.52 -16.55
CA VAL A 69 0.66 44.49 -16.65
C VAL A 69 1.07 43.06 -16.31
N ASP A 70 1.16 42.28 -17.37
CA ASP A 70 2.24 41.36 -17.65
C ASP A 70 2.59 40.30 -16.60
N TRP A 71 2.04 39.11 -16.86
CA TRP A 71 2.86 38.01 -17.39
C TRP A 71 4.20 37.77 -16.68
N PHE A 72 4.16 37.54 -15.36
CA PHE A 72 5.09 36.59 -14.76
C PHE A 72 4.47 35.20 -14.79
N GLY A 73 4.26 34.72 -16.03
CA GLY A 73 4.29 33.29 -16.34
C GLY A 73 5.72 32.79 -16.26
N GLY A 74 6.39 33.04 -15.13
CA GLY A 74 7.66 32.44 -14.81
C GLY A 74 7.41 30.95 -14.66
N LYS A 75 7.70 30.22 -15.75
CA LYS A 75 7.98 28.79 -15.71
C LYS A 75 9.00 28.63 -14.59
N VAL A 76 8.57 28.09 -13.46
CA VAL A 76 9.47 27.78 -12.35
C VAL A 76 10.52 26.85 -12.96
N PRO A 77 11.82 27.22 -12.95
CA PRO A 77 12.84 26.36 -13.51
C PRO A 77 12.78 25.04 -12.75
N GLY A 78 12.73 23.94 -13.51
CA GLY A 78 12.60 22.59 -13.01
C GLY A 78 13.52 22.39 -11.81
N GLY A 79 12.90 22.22 -10.63
CA GLY A 79 13.61 21.57 -9.54
C GLY A 79 13.99 20.20 -10.06
N VAL A 80 15.27 19.84 -9.94
CA VAL A 80 15.89 18.53 -10.24
C VAL A 80 14.79 17.49 -10.50
N GLY A 81 14.52 17.25 -11.80
CA GLY A 81 13.26 16.71 -12.29
C GLY A 81 12.74 15.55 -11.44
N ALA A 82 11.50 15.67 -10.97
CA ALA A 82 10.81 14.60 -10.27
C ALA A 82 10.87 13.33 -11.13
N LYS A 83 11.72 12.35 -10.77
CA LYS A 83 11.89 11.11 -11.54
C LYS A 83 10.67 10.21 -11.32
N PRO A 84 9.74 10.10 -12.29
CA PRO A 84 8.52 9.34 -12.09
C PRO A 84 8.81 7.83 -12.16
N ILE A 85 7.96 7.05 -11.50
CA ILE A 85 7.83 5.62 -11.79
C ILE A 85 7.01 5.51 -13.08
N THR A 86 7.51 4.70 -14.01
CA THR A 86 6.91 4.56 -15.34
C THR A 86 6.33 3.17 -15.55
N CYS A 87 5.36 3.05 -16.46
CA CYS A 87 4.84 1.76 -16.90
C CYS A 87 5.95 0.92 -17.54
N GLY A 88 6.00 -0.37 -17.22
CA GLY A 88 7.06 -1.29 -17.68
C GLY A 88 8.35 -1.23 -16.86
N SER A 89 8.43 -0.36 -15.85
CA SER A 89 9.56 -0.33 -14.92
C SER A 89 9.52 -1.50 -13.92
N ALA A 90 10.69 -2.07 -13.61
CA ALA A 90 10.87 -3.05 -12.54
C ALA A 90 11.40 -2.35 -11.28
N ILE A 91 10.61 -2.38 -10.20
CA ILE A 91 10.87 -1.64 -8.96
C ILE A 91 11.11 -2.55 -7.77
N TYR A 92 11.88 -2.06 -6.80
CA TYR A 92 11.81 -2.53 -5.42
C TYR A 92 10.77 -1.73 -4.66
N LEU A 93 9.83 -2.41 -3.99
CA LEU A 93 8.84 -1.77 -3.14
C LEU A 93 9.26 -1.92 -1.67
N LYS A 94 9.79 -0.85 -1.08
CA LYS A 94 10.31 -0.84 0.31
C LYS A 94 9.31 -0.20 1.25
N HIS A 95 8.94 -0.89 2.32
CA HIS A 95 8.09 -0.33 3.37
C HIS A 95 8.79 0.83 4.06
N ALA A 96 8.10 1.96 4.20
CA ALA A 96 8.69 3.23 4.62
C ALA A 96 9.20 3.19 6.06
N ASP A 97 8.44 2.61 6.98
CA ASP A 97 8.77 2.63 8.41
C ASP A 97 9.79 1.54 8.80
N THR A 98 9.70 0.35 8.21
CA THR A 98 10.55 -0.79 8.62
C THR A 98 11.75 -1.02 7.70
N GLY A 99 11.73 -0.48 6.48
CA GLY A 99 12.76 -0.72 5.46
C GLY A 99 12.71 -2.11 4.82
N PHE A 100 11.71 -2.94 5.13
CA PHE A 100 11.56 -4.27 4.53
C PHE A 100 11.05 -4.12 3.09
N LYS A 101 11.54 -4.95 2.18
CA LYS A 101 11.16 -4.97 0.76
C LYS A 101 10.12 -6.05 0.50
N LEU A 102 9.13 -5.75 -0.34
CA LEU A 102 8.13 -6.70 -0.81
C LEU A 102 8.84 -7.87 -1.53
N PHE A 103 8.47 -9.10 -1.17
CA PHE A 103 9.15 -10.32 -1.56
C PHE A 103 8.16 -11.44 -1.88
N SER A 104 8.47 -12.20 -2.92
CA SER A 104 7.87 -13.51 -3.15
C SER A 104 8.91 -14.49 -3.68
N ALA A 105 8.61 -15.77 -3.54
CA ALA A 105 9.40 -16.89 -4.07
C ALA A 105 8.46 -18.08 -4.29
N GLY A 106 9.00 -19.23 -4.69
CA GLY A 106 8.28 -20.50 -4.86
C GLY A 106 7.78 -21.13 -3.55
N ILE A 107 7.10 -20.36 -2.71
CA ILE A 107 6.53 -20.74 -1.42
C ILE A 107 5.04 -20.40 -1.46
N ASN A 108 4.17 -21.33 -1.07
CA ASN A 108 2.73 -21.10 -1.00
C ASN A 108 2.27 -20.92 0.44
N TRP A 109 1.12 -20.26 0.61
CA TRP A 109 0.44 -20.22 1.89
C TRP A 109 -0.02 -21.63 2.29
N GLY A 110 0.23 -22.00 3.55
CA GLY A 110 -0.29 -23.25 4.13
C GLY A 110 -1.73 -23.11 4.66
N SER A 111 -2.27 -21.90 4.65
CA SER A 111 -3.63 -21.54 5.08
C SER A 111 -4.28 -20.64 4.03
N GLY A 112 -5.52 -20.22 4.29
CA GLY A 112 -6.23 -19.28 3.44
C GLY A 112 -6.43 -19.84 2.03
N SER A 113 -6.00 -19.11 1.01
CA SER A 113 -6.23 -19.50 -0.39
C SER A 113 -5.30 -20.62 -0.89
N GLY A 114 -4.17 -20.87 -0.21
CA GLY A 114 -3.13 -21.78 -0.70
C GLY A 114 -2.31 -21.25 -1.89
N GLN A 115 -2.53 -19.99 -2.30
CA GLN A 115 -1.77 -19.35 -3.38
C GLN A 115 -0.32 -19.02 -2.97
N GLN A 116 0.48 -18.54 -3.92
CA GLN A 116 1.87 -18.18 -3.67
C GLN A 116 1.97 -17.04 -2.65
N ALA A 117 2.89 -17.20 -1.71
CA ALA A 117 3.07 -16.32 -0.58
C ALA A 117 3.73 -14.99 -0.97
N VAL A 118 3.26 -13.90 -0.38
CA VAL A 118 3.88 -12.57 -0.43
C VAL A 118 4.20 -12.13 0.99
N THR A 119 5.44 -11.70 1.20
CA THR A 119 5.90 -11.19 2.49
C THR A 119 6.73 -9.94 2.28
N ALA A 120 7.22 -9.34 3.36
CA ALA A 120 8.28 -8.35 3.28
C ALA A 120 9.51 -8.88 4.03
N GLN A 121 10.71 -8.72 3.46
CA GLN A 121 11.98 -9.15 4.07
C GLN A 121 12.99 -8.01 4.12
N LYS A 122 13.95 -8.08 5.05
CA LYS A 122 15.18 -7.28 4.93
C LYS A 122 16.09 -7.98 3.94
N SER A 123 16.57 -7.24 2.96
CA SER A 123 17.65 -7.69 2.09
C SER A 123 18.38 -6.47 1.54
N ASP A 124 19.70 -6.51 1.64
CA ASP A 124 20.59 -5.54 1.01
C ASP A 124 20.99 -5.99 -0.42
N GLU A 125 20.65 -7.23 -0.78
CA GLU A 125 20.93 -7.81 -2.07
C GLU A 125 19.90 -7.40 -3.13
N ALA A 126 20.37 -7.28 -4.37
CA ALA A 126 19.53 -7.12 -5.54
C ALA A 126 19.16 -8.51 -6.08
N ASP A 127 17.91 -8.93 -5.84
CA ASP A 127 17.38 -10.22 -6.27
C ASP A 127 16.11 -10.04 -7.10
N ARG A 128 15.87 -10.94 -8.07
CA ARG A 128 14.65 -11.01 -8.87
C ARG A 128 13.41 -11.28 -8.02
N SER A 129 13.56 -11.99 -6.91
CA SER A 129 12.51 -12.28 -5.91
C SER A 129 11.95 -11.03 -5.20
N LEU A 130 12.62 -9.88 -5.40
CA LEU A 130 12.28 -8.59 -4.82
C LEU A 130 11.81 -7.58 -5.89
N LEU A 131 11.87 -7.94 -7.18
CA LEU A 131 11.54 -7.07 -8.30
C LEU A 131 10.09 -7.24 -8.74
N TRP A 132 9.44 -6.10 -8.94
CA TRP A 132 8.03 -6.01 -9.32
C TRP A 132 7.89 -5.13 -10.56
N LEU A 133 7.39 -5.69 -11.65
CA LEU A 133 7.09 -4.98 -12.89
C LEU A 133 5.77 -4.22 -12.74
N VAL A 134 5.80 -2.91 -12.99
CA VAL A 134 4.62 -2.05 -12.95
C VAL A 134 3.87 -2.12 -14.28
N LYS A 135 2.60 -2.49 -14.24
CA LYS A 135 1.72 -2.64 -15.42
C LYS A 135 0.40 -1.92 -15.21
N GLU A 136 -0.35 -1.73 -16.29
CA GLU A 136 -1.72 -1.25 -16.24
C GLU A 136 -2.63 -2.15 -15.39
N GLY A 137 -3.69 -1.55 -14.84
CA GLY A 137 -4.80 -2.29 -14.22
C GLY A 137 -5.42 -3.32 -15.17
N MET A 138 -5.90 -4.43 -14.62
CA MET A 138 -6.72 -5.40 -15.34
C MET A 138 -7.94 -4.71 -15.94
N ASN A 139 -8.27 -5.07 -17.18
CA ASN A 139 -9.35 -4.46 -17.99
C ASN A 139 -9.15 -2.97 -18.35
N LEU A 140 -7.96 -2.42 -18.14
CA LEU A 140 -7.58 -1.12 -18.67
C LEU A 140 -6.75 -1.26 -19.96
N PRO A 141 -6.73 -0.25 -20.83
CA PRO A 141 -5.82 -0.24 -21.97
C PRO A 141 -4.37 -0.39 -21.51
N GLY A 142 -3.57 -1.15 -22.27
CA GLY A 142 -2.13 -1.28 -22.03
C GLY A 142 -1.48 0.10 -21.93
N CYS A 143 -0.65 0.31 -20.91
CA CYS A 143 0.11 1.55 -20.80
C CYS A 143 1.35 1.51 -21.69
N HIS A 144 1.71 2.66 -22.27
CA HIS A 144 2.95 2.77 -23.04
C HIS A 144 4.14 2.63 -22.10
N THR A 145 5.09 1.79 -22.47
CA THR A 145 6.34 1.61 -21.73
C THR A 145 7.08 2.94 -21.59
N GLY A 146 7.52 3.30 -20.38
CA GLY A 146 8.13 4.60 -20.09
C GLY A 146 7.12 5.72 -19.79
N ALA A 147 5.80 5.50 -19.96
CA ALA A 147 4.80 6.48 -19.56
C ALA A 147 4.76 6.66 -18.02
N PRO A 148 4.82 7.89 -17.48
CA PRO A 148 4.69 8.15 -16.05
C PRO A 148 3.37 7.63 -15.46
N ILE A 149 3.45 6.94 -14.32
CA ILE A 149 2.27 6.53 -13.56
C ILE A 149 1.77 7.71 -12.73
N LYS A 150 0.50 8.08 -12.90
CA LYS A 150 -0.12 9.19 -12.18
C LYS A 150 -0.65 8.75 -10.82
N CYS A 151 -0.70 9.70 -9.90
CA CYS A 151 -1.42 9.48 -8.65
C CYS A 151 -2.92 9.30 -8.97
N GLY A 152 -3.51 8.20 -8.51
CA GLY A 152 -4.88 7.79 -8.80
C GLY A 152 -5.01 6.74 -9.91
N ASP A 153 -3.94 6.44 -10.64
CA ASP A 153 -3.96 5.37 -11.64
C ASP A 153 -4.12 4.00 -10.98
N VAL A 154 -4.79 3.09 -11.70
CA VAL A 154 -4.91 1.68 -11.33
C VAL A 154 -3.79 0.92 -12.02
N ILE A 155 -3.01 0.18 -11.23
CA ILE A 155 -1.87 -0.61 -11.68
C ILE A 155 -1.99 -2.07 -11.24
N ARG A 156 -1.14 -2.90 -11.82
CA ARG A 156 -0.79 -4.22 -11.33
C ARG A 156 0.72 -4.29 -11.07
N LEU A 157 1.11 -5.13 -10.12
CA LEU A 157 2.50 -5.41 -9.80
C LEU A 157 2.78 -6.88 -10.11
N GLU A 158 3.54 -7.14 -11.16
CA GLU A 158 3.92 -8.49 -11.58
C GLU A 158 5.28 -8.88 -10.98
N HIS A 159 5.33 -10.00 -10.28
CA HIS A 159 6.55 -10.55 -9.71
C HIS A 159 7.48 -11.08 -10.81
N LEU A 160 8.68 -10.53 -10.91
CA LEU A 160 9.55 -10.75 -12.08
C LEU A 160 10.07 -12.20 -12.21
N ASP A 161 10.21 -12.92 -11.10
CA ASP A 161 10.71 -14.30 -11.13
C ASP A 161 9.63 -15.32 -11.50
N THR A 162 8.38 -15.07 -11.12
CA THR A 162 7.29 -16.04 -11.31
C THR A 162 6.23 -15.61 -12.32
N GLU A 163 6.31 -14.38 -12.83
CA GLU A 163 5.37 -13.80 -13.80
C GLU A 163 3.91 -13.86 -13.32
N LYS A 164 3.69 -13.56 -12.04
CA LYS A 164 2.37 -13.57 -11.40
C LYS A 164 2.12 -12.23 -10.72
N ASN A 165 0.87 -11.83 -10.54
CA ASN A 165 0.52 -10.52 -10.02
C ASN A 165 0.32 -10.53 -8.49
N VAL A 166 0.70 -9.46 -7.81
CA VAL A 166 0.23 -9.20 -6.44
C VAL A 166 -1.30 -9.18 -6.45
N HIS A 167 -1.90 -9.94 -5.56
CA HIS A 167 -3.34 -10.21 -5.56
C HIS A 167 -3.90 -10.15 -4.14
N SER A 168 -5.14 -9.68 -4.00
CA SER A 168 -5.87 -9.78 -2.74
C SER A 168 -7.35 -10.13 -2.93
N HIS A 169 -7.93 -10.69 -1.88
CA HIS A 169 -9.24 -11.33 -1.90
C HIS A 169 -9.81 -11.51 -0.50
N ALA A 170 -10.96 -12.16 -0.39
CA ALA A 170 -11.71 -12.25 0.86
C ALA A 170 -11.12 -13.19 1.93
N TRP A 171 -10.02 -13.90 1.64
CA TRP A 171 -9.33 -14.78 2.59
C TRP A 171 -8.64 -14.03 3.72
N ARG A 172 -8.43 -14.71 4.85
CA ARG A 172 -7.76 -14.14 6.02
C ARG A 172 -6.25 -14.35 5.91
N SER A 173 -5.48 -13.30 6.19
CA SER A 173 -4.03 -13.35 6.24
C SER A 173 -3.54 -14.21 7.42
N PRO A 174 -2.36 -14.86 7.29
CA PRO A 174 -1.95 -15.95 8.19
C PRO A 174 -1.60 -15.52 9.62
N VAL A 175 -1.20 -14.26 9.86
CA VAL A 175 -0.74 -13.78 11.18
C VAL A 175 -1.76 -12.83 11.79
N SER A 176 -2.17 -11.78 11.07
CA SER A 176 -3.08 -10.76 11.62
C SER A 176 -4.55 -11.02 11.37
N GLY A 177 -4.89 -11.92 10.45
CA GLY A 177 -6.28 -12.17 10.04
C GLY A 177 -6.92 -11.02 9.26
N MET A 178 -6.11 -10.10 8.71
CA MET A 178 -6.51 -9.09 7.71
C MET A 178 -6.84 -9.76 6.37
N LYS A 179 -6.94 -9.02 5.26
CA LYS A 179 -7.15 -9.63 3.95
C LYS A 179 -5.84 -10.18 3.41
N GLU A 180 -5.86 -11.46 3.03
CA GLU A 180 -4.69 -12.16 2.51
C GLU A 180 -4.17 -11.46 1.24
N VAL A 181 -2.85 -11.35 1.14
CA VAL A 181 -2.15 -10.96 -0.08
C VAL A 181 -1.33 -12.15 -0.56
N SER A 182 -1.39 -12.41 -1.85
CA SER A 182 -0.74 -13.53 -2.53
C SER A 182 -0.17 -13.07 -3.87
N VAL A 183 0.52 -13.98 -4.56
CA VAL A 183 0.83 -13.83 -5.99
C VAL A 183 -0.05 -14.79 -6.79
N PHE A 184 -0.84 -14.26 -7.73
CA PHE A 184 -1.87 -14.98 -8.47
C PHE A 184 -1.70 -14.85 -9.99
N GLY A 185 -2.32 -15.77 -10.73
CA GLY A 185 -2.29 -15.79 -12.19
C GLY A 185 -1.06 -16.48 -12.76
N SER A 186 -0.76 -16.16 -14.02
CA SER A 186 0.36 -16.72 -14.79
C SER A 186 0.68 -15.83 -15.99
N SER A 187 1.97 -15.68 -16.31
CA SER A 187 2.45 -14.87 -17.43
C SER A 187 1.88 -13.45 -17.44
N GLY A 188 1.79 -12.85 -16.25
CA GLY A 188 1.24 -11.51 -16.05
C GLY A 188 -0.27 -11.39 -16.29
N VAL A 189 -0.99 -12.49 -16.48
CA VAL A 189 -2.44 -12.54 -16.63
C VAL A 189 -3.06 -13.00 -15.31
N GLY A 190 -4.02 -12.22 -14.80
CA GLY A 190 -4.82 -12.57 -13.62
C GLY A 190 -6.21 -11.97 -13.71
N ASP A 191 -6.72 -11.36 -12.64
CA ASP A 191 -8.08 -10.81 -12.58
C ASP A 191 -8.16 -9.46 -11.85
N VAL A 192 -9.36 -8.98 -11.56
CA VAL A 192 -9.60 -7.67 -10.90
C VAL A 192 -9.09 -7.60 -9.46
N GLY A 193 -8.79 -8.73 -8.81
CA GLY A 193 -8.12 -8.77 -7.51
C GLY A 193 -6.64 -8.41 -7.56
N ASP A 194 -6.09 -8.19 -8.77
CA ASP A 194 -4.73 -7.71 -8.98
C ASP A 194 -4.63 -6.18 -8.98
N ASN A 195 -5.77 -5.47 -9.00
CA ASN A 195 -5.82 -4.03 -9.20
C ASN A 195 -5.56 -3.25 -7.91
N PHE A 196 -4.56 -2.37 -7.97
CA PHE A 196 -4.24 -1.42 -6.92
C PHE A 196 -4.23 0.01 -7.45
N ILE A 197 -4.90 0.91 -6.74
CA ILE A 197 -4.90 2.35 -6.97
C ILE A 197 -3.68 2.96 -6.29
N VAL A 198 -2.92 3.74 -7.04
CA VAL A 198 -1.73 4.45 -6.56
C VAL A 198 -2.15 5.71 -5.82
N GLU A 199 -2.02 5.73 -4.49
CA GLU A 199 -2.27 6.93 -3.69
C GLU A 199 -0.96 7.55 -3.21
N CYS A 200 -0.53 8.64 -3.85
CA CYS A 200 0.66 9.38 -3.45
C CYS A 200 0.49 10.00 -2.06
N GLY A 201 1.57 9.97 -1.28
CA GLY A 201 1.63 10.49 0.08
C GLY A 201 1.57 12.02 0.11
N ASP A 202 2.21 12.68 -0.85
CA ASP A 202 1.98 14.11 -1.10
C ASP A 202 0.70 14.28 -1.94
N LYS A 203 -0.26 15.05 -1.40
CA LYS A 203 -1.54 15.31 -2.06
C LYS A 203 -1.43 16.29 -3.22
N LYS A 204 -0.29 16.95 -3.39
CA LYS A 204 0.00 17.82 -4.53
C LYS A 204 0.77 17.11 -5.65
N ALA A 205 1.26 15.89 -5.40
CA ALA A 205 1.94 15.13 -6.43
C ALA A 205 0.95 14.70 -7.51
N GLU A 206 1.30 14.96 -8.76
CA GLU A 206 0.52 14.52 -9.93
C GLU A 206 0.95 13.12 -10.39
N VAL A 207 2.23 12.79 -10.18
CA VAL A 207 2.85 11.53 -10.59
C VAL A 207 3.43 10.77 -9.41
N TRP A 208 3.49 9.44 -9.54
CA TRP A 208 4.16 8.59 -8.57
C TRP A 208 5.67 8.74 -8.72
N GLU A 209 6.26 9.53 -7.84
CA GLU A 209 7.69 9.78 -7.84
C GLU A 209 8.47 8.70 -7.08
N ARG A 210 9.67 8.41 -7.59
CA ARG A 210 10.65 7.55 -6.92
C ARG A 210 10.99 8.06 -5.53
N GLY A 211 11.11 7.13 -4.58
CA GLY A 211 11.56 7.40 -3.22
C GLY A 211 10.60 8.27 -2.40
N LYS A 212 9.46 8.66 -2.97
CA LYS A 212 8.37 9.31 -2.25
C LYS A 212 7.40 8.27 -1.71
N LYS A 213 6.70 8.64 -0.65
CA LYS A 213 5.70 7.79 -0.01
C LYS A 213 4.53 7.55 -0.96
N VAL A 214 4.16 6.29 -1.09
CA VAL A 214 2.96 5.84 -1.82
C VAL A 214 2.20 4.84 -0.96
N ALA A 215 0.88 4.89 -1.01
CA ALA A 215 0.02 3.85 -0.48
C ALA A 215 -0.66 3.15 -1.67
N LEU A 216 -0.74 1.82 -1.63
CA LEU A 216 -1.39 1.03 -2.67
C LEU A 216 -2.73 0.54 -2.14
N LYS A 217 -3.81 1.12 -2.65
CA LYS A 217 -5.16 0.79 -2.23
C LYS A 217 -5.74 -0.27 -3.15
N HIS A 218 -6.20 -1.39 -2.60
CA HIS A 218 -6.83 -2.41 -3.41
C HIS A 218 -8.14 -1.88 -4.01
N GLU A 219 -8.39 -2.12 -5.30
CA GLU A 219 -9.57 -1.55 -5.98
C GLU A 219 -10.88 -2.19 -5.48
N GLY A 220 -10.91 -3.53 -5.38
CA GLY A 220 -12.12 -4.27 -4.97
C GLY A 220 -12.34 -4.37 -3.46
N LEU A 221 -11.38 -3.94 -2.64
CA LEU A 221 -11.41 -4.03 -1.18
C LEU A 221 -11.02 -2.67 -0.62
N PRO A 222 -11.88 -1.96 0.13
CA PRO A 222 -11.55 -0.64 0.65
C PRO A 222 -10.47 -0.70 1.75
N GLY A 223 -9.22 -0.89 1.34
CA GLY A 223 -8.07 -1.09 2.20
C GLY A 223 -6.75 -0.96 1.47
N TYR A 224 -5.65 -0.93 2.23
CA TYR A 224 -4.31 -0.66 1.71
C TYR A 224 -3.38 -1.84 1.93
N LEU A 225 -2.42 -2.01 1.01
CA LEU A 225 -1.31 -2.92 1.16
C LEU A 225 -0.47 -2.50 2.37
N ARG A 226 -0.46 -3.34 3.40
CA ARG A 226 0.12 -3.05 4.71
C ARG A 226 1.19 -4.07 5.07
N THR A 227 2.22 -3.61 5.74
CA THR A 227 3.11 -4.47 6.53
C THR A 227 3.51 -3.77 7.82
N THR A 228 3.89 -4.54 8.85
CA THR A 228 4.29 -3.96 10.14
C THR A 228 5.21 -4.90 10.91
N ALA A 229 6.09 -4.33 11.72
CA ALA A 229 7.01 -5.11 12.56
C ALA A 229 6.29 -5.97 13.62
N LYS A 230 5.02 -5.70 13.90
CA LYS A 230 4.18 -6.46 14.86
C LYS A 230 3.75 -7.82 14.31
N HIS A 231 3.58 -7.96 13.00
CA HIS A 231 3.09 -9.17 12.35
C HIS A 231 4.24 -9.86 11.63
N LYS A 232 5.18 -10.40 12.40
CA LYS A 232 6.31 -11.16 11.87
C LYS A 232 6.06 -12.66 11.92
N PHE A 233 6.60 -13.36 10.94
CA PHE A 233 6.72 -14.81 11.01
C PHE A 233 7.86 -15.15 11.99
N THR A 234 7.52 -15.90 13.03
CA THR A 234 8.41 -16.30 14.11
C THR A 234 8.27 -17.80 14.33
N GLN A 235 9.20 -18.41 15.07
CA GLN A 235 9.11 -19.83 15.38
C GLN A 235 7.83 -20.20 16.15
N ALA A 236 7.20 -19.24 16.84
CA ALA A 236 5.97 -19.46 17.60
C ALA A 236 4.72 -19.58 16.72
N ASN A 237 4.62 -18.79 15.64
CA ASN A 237 3.45 -18.79 14.75
C ASN A 237 3.68 -19.53 13.42
N CYS A 238 4.93 -19.76 13.04
CA CYS A 238 5.32 -20.42 11.80
C CYS A 238 6.51 -21.36 12.05
N PRO A 239 6.31 -22.48 12.77
CA PRO A 239 7.40 -23.38 13.12
C PRO A 239 7.99 -24.04 11.87
N ARG A 240 9.31 -23.95 11.69
CA ARG A 240 10.06 -24.51 10.55
C ARG A 240 9.67 -23.90 9.20
N CYS A 241 9.27 -22.64 9.18
CA CYS A 241 8.96 -21.94 7.93
C CYS A 241 10.21 -21.37 7.25
N PRO A 242 10.26 -21.32 5.91
CA PRO A 242 11.37 -20.74 5.16
C PRO A 242 11.43 -19.20 5.25
N ILE A 243 10.36 -18.56 5.72
CA ILE A 243 10.18 -17.10 5.81
C ILE A 243 10.29 -16.56 7.24
N LEU A 244 11.04 -17.26 8.11
CA LEU A 244 11.24 -16.80 9.49
C LEU A 244 11.90 -15.41 9.51
N GLY A 245 11.35 -14.50 10.31
CA GLY A 245 11.81 -13.10 10.41
C GLY A 245 11.18 -12.15 9.39
N HIS A 246 10.50 -12.66 8.36
CA HIS A 246 9.76 -11.83 7.41
C HIS A 246 8.56 -11.18 8.10
N GLN A 247 8.08 -10.07 7.54
CA GLN A 247 6.83 -9.44 7.93
C GLN A 247 5.70 -9.93 7.03
N GLU A 248 4.52 -10.12 7.63
CA GLU A 248 3.28 -10.34 6.90
C GLU A 248 2.97 -9.12 6.03
N VAL A 249 2.54 -9.37 4.80
CA VAL A 249 1.93 -8.39 3.93
C VAL A 249 0.46 -8.76 3.78
N ALA A 250 -0.43 -7.80 3.99
CA ALA A 250 -1.87 -8.01 3.97
C ALA A 250 -2.59 -6.74 3.50
N VAL A 251 -3.85 -6.83 3.08
CA VAL A 251 -4.70 -5.66 2.85
C VAL A 251 -5.44 -5.31 4.14
N ALA A 252 -5.15 -4.14 4.68
CA ALA A 252 -5.79 -3.59 5.86
C ALA A 252 -7.05 -2.79 5.48
N MET A 253 -8.22 -3.24 5.94
CA MET A 253 -9.52 -2.62 5.63
C MET A 253 -9.72 -1.30 6.38
N VAL A 254 -9.06 -0.24 5.91
CA VAL A 254 -9.11 1.11 6.48
C VAL A 254 -9.41 2.14 5.39
N SER A 255 -10.03 3.27 5.77
CA SER A 255 -10.42 4.31 4.81
C SER A 255 -9.28 5.25 4.41
N LYS A 256 -8.26 5.39 5.25
CA LYS A 256 -7.09 6.25 5.03
C LYS A 256 -5.81 5.51 5.42
N PRO A 257 -4.70 5.74 4.69
CA PRO A 257 -3.43 5.12 5.02
C PRO A 257 -2.86 5.70 6.32
N SER A 258 -2.21 4.84 7.08
CA SER A 258 -1.41 5.10 8.26
C SER A 258 0.08 4.90 7.94
N SER A 259 0.95 4.97 8.94
CA SER A 259 2.40 4.83 8.69
C SER A 259 2.78 3.42 8.20
N ASP A 260 2.05 2.38 8.64
CA ASP A 260 2.22 0.96 8.23
C ASP A 260 1.76 0.69 6.76
N ASP A 261 1.15 1.66 6.08
CA ASP A 261 0.61 1.51 4.71
C ASP A 261 1.49 2.19 3.65
N TYR A 262 2.55 2.89 4.06
CA TYR A 262 3.40 3.63 3.14
C TYR A 262 4.59 2.80 2.67
N TRP A 263 4.75 2.81 1.36
CA TRP A 263 5.86 2.21 0.65
C TRP A 263 6.66 3.29 -0.08
N LEU A 264 7.85 2.91 -0.52
CA LEU A 264 8.78 3.71 -1.28
C LEU A 264 9.23 2.86 -2.45
N ALA A 265 9.00 3.32 -3.68
CA ALA A 265 9.51 2.68 -4.87
C ALA A 265 10.97 3.12 -5.10
N TYR A 266 11.86 2.15 -5.25
CA TYR A 266 13.25 2.36 -5.60
C TYR A 266 13.65 1.56 -6.84
N GLU A 267 14.73 2.02 -7.44
CA GLU A 267 15.31 1.56 -8.69
C GLU A 267 15.67 0.07 -8.64
N GLY A 268 15.04 -0.72 -9.53
CA GLY A 268 15.59 -1.97 -10.05
C GLY A 268 16.13 -1.70 -11.46
N VAL A 269 15.27 -1.85 -12.47
CA VAL A 269 15.51 -1.41 -13.86
C VAL A 269 14.38 -0.47 -14.24
N LEU A 270 14.70 0.79 -14.55
CA LEU A 270 13.71 1.80 -14.87
C LEU A 270 13.85 2.27 -16.30
N ILE A 271 12.69 2.55 -16.87
CA ILE A 271 12.58 3.05 -18.22
C ILE A 271 12.36 4.55 -18.10
N SER A 272 13.33 5.32 -18.59
CA SER A 272 13.25 6.78 -18.68
C SER A 272 12.11 7.21 -19.59
N SER A 273 11.57 8.39 -19.33
CA SER A 273 10.71 9.06 -20.30
C SER A 273 11.56 9.41 -21.52
N ALA A 274 11.00 9.32 -22.73
CA ALA A 274 11.70 9.74 -23.95
C ALA A 274 12.17 11.21 -23.89
N ASP A 275 11.59 12.03 -23.02
CA ASP A 275 11.94 13.44 -22.81
C ASP A 275 13.20 13.64 -21.95
N ASP A 276 13.75 12.59 -21.32
CA ASP A 276 14.94 12.69 -20.45
C ASP A 276 16.27 12.50 -21.23
N GLU A 277 16.23 12.12 -22.51
CA GLU A 277 17.43 11.81 -23.31
C GLU A 277 18.14 13.07 -23.89
N ASP A 278 17.56 14.25 -23.72
CA ASP A 278 18.05 15.49 -24.36
C ASP A 278 19.00 16.34 -23.47
N GLU A 279 19.27 15.95 -22.22
CA GLU A 279 19.99 16.81 -21.25
C GLU A 279 21.42 16.34 -20.86
N GLU A 280 21.94 15.22 -21.37
CA GLU A 280 23.27 14.69 -20.97
C GLU A 280 24.42 14.87 -21.99
N GLU A 281 24.25 15.63 -23.08
CA GLU A 281 25.34 15.92 -24.04
C GLU A 281 25.53 17.43 -24.33
N ASP A 282 26.13 18.21 -23.42
CA ASP A 282 27.00 19.36 -23.81
C ASP A 282 27.69 20.04 -22.59
N ASP A 283 28.70 19.43 -21.96
CA ASP A 283 29.59 20.19 -21.06
C ASP A 283 31.06 19.72 -21.09
N SER A 284 31.55 19.41 -22.30
CA SER A 284 32.95 19.03 -22.44
C SER A 284 33.64 19.58 -23.69
N ASP A 285 33.45 20.86 -24.07
CA ASP A 285 34.35 21.47 -25.07
C ASP A 285 34.31 23.02 -25.11
N ARG A 286 34.87 23.70 -24.09
CA ARG A 286 35.56 25.00 -24.28
C ARG A 286 36.33 25.50 -23.05
N LYS A 287 37.39 24.80 -22.67
CA LYS A 287 38.52 25.38 -21.91
C LYS A 287 39.83 24.96 -22.53
N LYS A 288 40.12 25.52 -23.70
CA LYS A 288 41.49 25.71 -24.19
C LYS A 288 41.56 27.09 -24.84
N ASP A 289 42.72 27.71 -24.67
CA ASP A 289 43.17 28.95 -25.30
C ASP A 289 42.92 30.23 -24.50
N LYS A 290 43.54 30.30 -23.32
CA LYS A 290 44.17 31.52 -22.82
C LYS A 290 45.43 31.15 -22.05
N ASP A 291 46.51 30.90 -22.78
CA ASP A 291 47.90 31.05 -22.32
C ASP A 291 48.81 30.79 -23.53
N GLU A 292 49.09 31.83 -24.33
CA GLU A 292 50.43 32.16 -24.85
C GLU A 292 50.37 33.33 -25.85
N LEU A 293 51.22 34.33 -25.58
CA LEU A 293 51.71 35.46 -26.38
C LEU A 293 50.81 36.70 -26.55
#